data_AF-A0A034WG07-F1
#
_entry.id   AF-A0A034WG07-F1
#
_cell.length_a   1.000
_cell.length_b   1.000
_cell.length_c   1.000
_cell.angle_alpha   90.00
_cell.angle_beta   90.00
_cell.angle_gamma   90.00
#
_symmetry.space_group_name_H-M   'P 1'
#
loop_
_entity.id
_entity.type
_entity.pdbx_description
1 polymer ?
#
loop_
_entity_poly.entity_id
_entity_poly.type
_entity_poly.pdbx_seq_one_letter_code
_entity_poly.pdbx_strand_id
1 'polypeptide(L)'
;MKQIFIFIASALLLLQPSHAFPRTKRNTEAVLALFQNSSSEEVDPKVQLVVTTLNDIVQISKWVLEKGSVVVNNAVKELEALPVQDELLRANITRMSKIGTESAQFKPEEDGQSILKLLDYMVSFTEMMVDYENMPDDSKQKAILKTALENNGYNKLEKDYEEKGVQLAKDFDQEFGKYVSGLTPAEKVDEAKLLKWYDDYKAETDENKKFDKFGDFFDQIS
;
A
#
# COMPACT_ATOMS: atom_id res chain seq x y z
N MET A 1 -9.18 -6.73 11.20
CA MET A 1 -9.31 -7.02 9.75
C MET A 1 -10.01 -5.96 8.91
N LYS A 2 -10.87 -5.05 9.43
CA LYS A 2 -11.57 -4.07 8.55
C LYS A 2 -10.76 -2.82 8.14
N GLN A 3 -9.64 -2.51 8.78
CA GLN A 3 -9.01 -1.18 8.65
C GLN A 3 -7.72 -1.17 7.80
N ILE A 4 -7.21 -2.33 7.39
CA ILE A 4 -5.89 -2.46 6.74
C ILE A 4 -5.90 -2.31 5.22
N PHE A 5 -6.98 -2.72 4.55
CA PHE A 5 -6.98 -2.83 3.08
C PHE A 5 -6.97 -1.50 2.34
N ILE A 6 -7.26 -0.41 3.05
CA ILE A 6 -7.32 0.94 2.46
C ILE A 6 -5.91 1.50 2.23
N PHE A 7 -4.94 1.08 3.03
CA PHE A 7 -3.58 1.62 2.96
C PHE A 7 -2.80 1.06 1.75
N ILE A 8 -3.08 -0.19 1.34
CA ILE A 8 -2.56 -0.73 0.08
C ILE A 8 -3.32 -0.15 -1.12
N ALA A 9 -4.64 0.09 -0.99
CA ALA A 9 -5.47 0.75 -2.01
C ALA A 9 -5.01 2.18 -2.34
N SER A 10 -4.38 2.86 -1.38
CA SER A 10 -3.85 4.22 -1.57
C SER A 10 -2.51 4.23 -2.33
N ALA A 11 -1.60 3.30 -2.03
CA ALA A 11 -0.38 3.09 -2.83
C ALA A 11 -0.68 2.53 -4.23
N LEU A 12 -1.80 1.82 -4.39
CA LEU A 12 -2.36 1.30 -5.63
C LEU A 12 -2.78 2.40 -6.63
N LEU A 13 -3.01 3.64 -6.20
CA LEU A 13 -3.29 4.76 -7.12
C LEU A 13 -2.07 5.15 -7.98
N LEU A 14 -0.86 4.75 -7.57
CA LEU A 14 0.35 4.87 -8.39
C LEU A 14 0.40 3.84 -9.54
N LEU A 15 -0.42 2.79 -9.46
CA LEU A 15 -0.40 1.61 -10.32
C LEU A 15 -1.68 1.39 -11.12
N GLN A 16 -2.54 2.37 -11.38
CA GLN A 16 -3.66 2.11 -12.31
C GLN A 16 -3.17 1.89 -13.75
N PRO A 17 -3.17 0.63 -14.24
CA PRO A 17 -3.92 0.37 -15.46
C PRO A 17 -4.98 -0.72 -15.24
N SER A 18 -6.16 -0.49 -15.84
CA SER A 18 -7.30 -1.40 -16.05
C SER A 18 -8.22 -1.61 -14.82
N HIS A 19 -9.51 -1.27 -14.79
CA HIS A 19 -10.54 -1.26 -15.83
C HIS A 19 -11.65 -0.23 -15.53
N ALA A 20 -11.52 1.04 -15.92
CA ALA A 20 -12.68 1.95 -15.99
C ALA A 20 -12.47 3.28 -16.75
N PHE A 21 -11.23 3.73 -17.00
CA PHE A 21 -11.02 5.04 -17.64
C PHE A 21 -10.08 4.98 -18.87
N PRO A 22 -10.33 5.81 -19.91
CA PRO A 22 -9.50 5.83 -21.10
C PRO A 22 -8.14 6.44 -20.77
N ARG A 23 -7.10 5.60 -20.89
CA ARG A 23 -5.71 5.91 -21.28
C ARG A 23 -5.21 7.33 -20.96
N THR A 24 -4.33 7.40 -19.96
CA THR A 24 -3.13 8.26 -20.06
C THR A 24 -1.92 7.48 -19.61
N LYS A 25 -1.11 7.08 -20.58
CA LYS A 25 0.16 6.37 -20.49
C LYS A 25 1.28 7.27 -19.90
N ARG A 26 0.96 8.14 -18.94
CA ARG A 26 1.77 9.34 -18.60
C ARG A 26 2.41 9.34 -17.20
N ASN A 27 1.98 8.51 -16.26
CA ASN A 27 2.43 8.63 -14.86
C ASN A 27 3.54 7.65 -14.44
N THR A 28 3.70 6.51 -15.09
CA THR A 28 4.77 5.55 -14.72
C THR A 28 6.16 6.12 -15.00
N GLU A 29 6.37 6.77 -16.15
CA GLU A 29 7.65 7.39 -16.49
C GLU A 29 7.99 8.59 -15.60
N ALA A 30 6.98 9.36 -15.16
CA ALA A 30 7.16 10.50 -14.26
C ALA A 30 7.56 10.03 -12.84
N VAL A 31 6.90 9.01 -12.31
CA VAL A 31 7.26 8.40 -11.02
C VAL A 31 8.65 7.78 -11.07
N LEU A 32 8.99 7.06 -12.16
CA LEU A 32 10.33 6.51 -12.37
C LEU A 32 11.40 7.61 -12.49
N ALA A 33 11.11 8.71 -13.18
CA ALA A 33 12.03 9.84 -13.33
C ALA A 33 12.30 10.55 -11.99
N LEU A 34 11.32 10.61 -11.09
CA LEU A 34 11.49 11.17 -9.73
C LEU A 34 12.48 10.35 -8.90
N PHE A 35 12.51 9.02 -9.07
CA PHE A 35 13.51 8.16 -8.41
C PHE A 35 14.90 8.21 -9.07
N GLN A 36 14.98 8.51 -10.36
CA GLN A 36 16.24 8.51 -11.11
C GLN A 36 16.97 9.86 -11.11
N ASN A 37 16.26 10.98 -10.91
CA ASN A 37 16.80 12.34 -11.04
C ASN A 37 17.24 12.99 -9.71
N SER A 38 17.51 12.23 -8.65
CA SER A 38 17.97 12.79 -7.35
C SER A 38 19.42 13.32 -7.36
N SER A 39 19.93 13.81 -8.50
CA SER A 39 21.31 14.27 -8.70
C SER A 39 21.43 15.81 -8.79
N SER A 40 21.86 16.41 -7.68
CA SER A 40 22.64 17.66 -7.52
C SER A 40 22.14 19.05 -7.94
N GLU A 41 20.85 19.28 -8.20
CA GLU A 41 20.28 20.64 -8.16
C GLU A 41 19.40 20.81 -6.91
N GLU A 42 19.16 22.06 -6.46
CA GLU A 42 18.21 22.34 -5.36
C GLU A 42 16.87 21.66 -5.69
N VAL A 43 16.60 20.53 -5.03
CA VAL A 43 15.42 19.72 -5.32
C VAL A 43 14.21 20.56 -4.96
N ASP A 44 13.36 20.82 -5.96
CA ASP A 44 12.08 21.50 -5.79
C ASP A 44 11.36 20.94 -4.54
N PRO A 45 10.99 21.78 -3.55
CA PRO A 45 10.32 21.35 -2.33
C PRO A 45 9.08 20.48 -2.58
N LYS A 46 8.39 20.68 -3.71
CA LYS A 46 7.26 19.86 -4.15
C LYS A 46 7.71 18.46 -4.56
N VAL A 47 8.80 18.37 -5.32
CA VAL A 47 9.45 17.10 -5.69
C VAL A 47 9.93 16.36 -4.45
N GLN A 48 10.52 17.07 -3.50
CA GLN A 48 10.97 16.48 -2.24
C GLN A 48 9.80 15.88 -1.43
N LEU A 49 8.67 16.58 -1.34
CA LEU A 49 7.45 16.07 -0.69
C LEU A 49 6.98 14.75 -1.33
N VAL A 50 6.97 14.68 -2.67
CA VAL A 50 6.58 13.47 -3.41
C VAL A 50 7.56 12.33 -3.15
N VAL A 51 8.87 12.57 -3.30
CA VAL A 51 9.90 11.55 -3.16
C VAL A 51 9.95 10.97 -1.75
N THR A 52 9.86 11.82 -0.71
CA THR A 52 9.82 11.36 0.68
C THR A 52 8.60 10.47 0.94
N THR A 53 7.41 10.92 0.50
CA THR A 53 6.16 10.14 0.65
C THR A 53 6.24 8.79 -0.05
N LEU A 54 6.78 8.76 -1.28
CA LEU A 54 6.97 7.52 -2.03
C LEU A 54 7.98 6.59 -1.36
N ASN A 55 9.08 7.13 -0.84
CA ASN A 55 10.08 6.33 -0.14
C ASN A 55 9.46 5.65 1.10
N ASP A 56 8.66 6.37 1.89
CA ASP A 56 8.01 5.79 3.06
C ASP A 56 7.01 4.67 2.68
N ILE A 57 6.24 4.86 1.61
CA ILE A 57 5.35 3.82 1.05
C ILE A 57 6.16 2.59 0.62
N VAL A 58 7.30 2.78 -0.05
CA VAL A 58 8.19 1.69 -0.47
C VAL A 58 8.75 0.94 0.74
N GLN A 59 9.18 1.64 1.80
CA GLN A 59 9.70 1.00 3.00
C GLN A 59 8.62 0.16 3.71
N ILE A 60 7.39 0.69 3.81
CA ILE A 60 6.25 -0.05 4.36
C ILE A 60 5.96 -1.29 3.50
N SER A 61 5.95 -1.13 2.17
CA SER A 61 5.68 -2.23 1.23
C SER A 61 6.73 -3.34 1.33
N LYS A 62 8.02 -2.99 1.42
CA LYS A 62 9.12 -3.95 1.67
C LYS A 62 8.89 -4.72 2.96
N TRP A 63 8.52 -4.02 4.03
CA TRP A 63 8.24 -4.64 5.33
C TRP A 63 7.03 -5.57 5.29
N VAL A 64 5.93 -5.18 4.63
CA VAL A 64 4.75 -6.03 4.46
C VAL A 64 5.12 -7.28 3.67
N LEU A 65 5.89 -7.16 2.60
CA LEU A 65 6.33 -8.30 1.81
C LEU A 65 7.17 -9.28 2.65
N GLU A 66 8.14 -8.75 3.41
CA GLU A 66 9.03 -9.55 4.24
C GLU A 66 8.26 -10.27 5.37
N LYS A 67 7.41 -9.56 6.12
CA LYS A 67 6.71 -10.13 7.27
C LYS A 67 5.45 -10.88 6.86
N GLY A 68 4.70 -10.36 5.90
CA GLY A 68 3.48 -10.96 5.36
C GLY A 68 3.76 -12.29 4.67
N SER A 69 4.85 -12.41 3.91
CA SER A 69 5.22 -13.70 3.30
C SER A 69 5.51 -14.78 4.34
N VAL A 70 6.12 -14.43 5.48
CA VAL A 70 6.33 -15.37 6.59
C VAL A 70 5.00 -15.85 7.19
N VAL A 71 4.09 -14.92 7.49
CA VAL A 71 2.76 -15.24 8.02
C VAL A 71 2.00 -16.16 7.05
N VAL A 72 1.94 -15.78 5.77
CA VAL A 72 1.23 -16.55 4.73
C VAL A 72 1.84 -17.93 4.55
N ASN A 73 3.16 -18.03 4.41
CA ASN A 73 3.83 -19.33 4.20
C ASN A 73 3.66 -20.27 5.39
N ASN A 74 3.64 -19.75 6.63
CA ASN A 74 3.39 -20.58 7.80
C ASN A 74 1.92 -21.00 7.91
N ALA A 75 0.98 -20.10 7.60
CA ALA A 75 -0.44 -20.44 7.50
C ALA A 75 -0.70 -21.52 6.43
N VAL A 76 -0.05 -21.42 5.27
CA VAL A 76 -0.10 -22.45 4.21
C VAL A 76 0.35 -23.81 4.75
N LYS A 77 1.47 -23.90 5.45
CA LYS A 77 1.94 -25.16 6.04
C LYS A 77 0.94 -25.77 7.03
N GLU A 78 0.30 -24.93 7.85
CA GLU A 78 -0.74 -25.37 8.78
C GLU A 78 -1.98 -25.90 8.04
N LEU A 79 -2.42 -25.19 7.01
CA LEU A 79 -3.57 -25.57 6.18
C LEU A 79 -3.30 -26.86 5.38
N GLU A 80 -2.10 -27.03 4.85
CA GLU A 80 -1.67 -28.23 4.13
C GLU A 80 -1.66 -29.48 5.01
N ALA A 81 -1.46 -29.32 6.32
CA ALA A 81 -1.48 -30.40 7.29
C ALA A 81 -2.90 -30.86 7.68
N LEU A 82 -3.96 -30.16 7.24
CA LEU A 82 -5.34 -30.54 7.55
C LEU A 82 -5.70 -31.87 6.88
N PRO A 83 -6.35 -32.81 7.60
CA PRO A 83 -6.65 -34.15 7.10
C PRO A 83 -7.73 -34.17 6.01
N VAL A 84 -8.56 -33.13 5.94
CA VAL A 84 -9.61 -32.98 4.93
C VAL A 84 -9.53 -31.58 4.35
N GLN A 85 -9.35 -31.51 3.04
CA GLN A 85 -9.36 -30.27 2.27
C GLN A 85 -10.32 -30.42 1.09
N ASP A 86 -11.38 -29.62 1.08
CA ASP A 86 -12.24 -29.50 -0.10
C ASP A 86 -11.54 -28.74 -1.24
N GLU A 87 -12.15 -28.72 -2.42
CA GLU A 87 -11.55 -28.10 -3.61
C GLU A 87 -11.33 -26.60 -3.44
N LEU A 88 -12.25 -25.90 -2.76
CA LEU A 88 -12.14 -24.46 -2.51
C LEU A 88 -10.97 -24.17 -1.57
N LEU A 89 -10.80 -24.96 -0.51
CA LEU A 89 -9.70 -24.81 0.43
C LEU A 89 -8.36 -25.08 -0.27
N ARG A 90 -8.27 -26.11 -1.11
CA ARG A 90 -7.05 -26.38 -1.90
C ARG A 90 -6.72 -25.23 -2.86
N ALA A 91 -7.73 -24.64 -3.50
CA ALA A 91 -7.52 -23.49 -4.39
C ALA A 91 -6.95 -22.28 -3.61
N ASN A 92 -7.50 -22.01 -2.42
CA ASN A 92 -6.98 -20.94 -1.56
C ASN A 92 -5.57 -21.22 -1.06
N ILE A 93 -5.28 -22.44 -0.59
CA ILE A 93 -3.92 -22.86 -0.20
C ILE A 93 -2.95 -22.65 -1.35
N THR A 94 -3.30 -23.08 -2.56
CA THR A 94 -2.45 -22.96 -3.76
C THR A 94 -2.14 -21.50 -4.07
N ARG A 95 -3.15 -20.62 -4.02
CA ARG A 95 -2.96 -19.19 -4.27
C ARG A 95 -2.13 -18.51 -3.18
N MET A 96 -2.43 -18.76 -1.91
CA MET A 96 -1.66 -18.25 -0.78
C MET A 96 -0.19 -18.70 -0.88
N SER A 97 0.05 -19.97 -1.20
CA SER A 97 1.38 -20.55 -1.37
C SER A 97 2.15 -19.84 -2.50
N LYS A 98 1.50 -19.59 -3.64
CA LYS A 98 2.10 -18.83 -4.75
C LYS A 98 2.50 -17.42 -4.30
N ILE A 99 1.56 -16.66 -3.72
CA ILE A 99 1.81 -15.28 -3.28
C ILE A 99 2.94 -15.24 -2.24
N GLY A 100 2.86 -16.10 -1.21
CA GLY A 100 3.85 -16.16 -0.14
C GLY A 100 5.24 -16.56 -0.65
N THR A 101 5.33 -17.48 -1.62
CA THR A 101 6.60 -17.91 -2.20
C THR A 101 7.22 -16.84 -3.09
N GLU A 102 6.46 -16.28 -4.02
CA GLU A 102 6.95 -15.24 -4.94
C GLU A 102 7.40 -14.00 -4.16
N SER A 103 6.64 -13.63 -3.13
CA SER A 103 6.96 -12.51 -2.23
C SER A 103 8.23 -12.77 -1.43
N ALA A 104 8.41 -13.98 -0.88
CA ALA A 104 9.61 -14.34 -0.11
C ALA A 104 10.88 -14.42 -0.96
N GLN A 105 10.75 -14.72 -2.25
CA GLN A 105 11.87 -14.82 -3.18
C GLN A 105 12.25 -13.47 -3.81
N PHE A 106 11.34 -12.49 -3.77
CA PHE A 106 11.60 -11.18 -4.32
C PHE A 106 12.61 -10.42 -3.47
N LYS A 107 13.68 -9.96 -4.14
CA LYS A 107 14.70 -9.11 -3.55
C LYS A 107 14.56 -7.73 -4.18
N PRO A 108 14.00 -6.75 -3.45
CA PRO A 108 13.84 -5.41 -4.00
C PRO A 108 15.21 -4.76 -4.20
N GLU A 109 15.41 -4.22 -5.39
CA GLU A 109 16.52 -3.35 -5.78
C GLU A 109 16.03 -1.89 -5.73
N GLU A 110 16.95 -0.93 -5.70
CA GLU A 110 16.63 0.51 -5.68
C GLU A 110 16.45 1.06 -7.10
N ASP A 111 15.87 0.26 -7.99
CA ASP A 111 15.48 0.67 -9.32
C ASP A 111 13.95 0.69 -9.46
N GLY A 112 13.50 1.48 -10.41
CA GLY A 112 12.09 1.71 -10.60
C GLY A 112 11.27 0.49 -11.06
N GLN A 113 11.85 -0.48 -11.79
CA GLN A 113 11.15 -1.72 -12.14
C GLN A 113 10.94 -2.59 -10.90
N SER A 114 11.93 -2.62 -10.01
CA SER A 114 11.82 -3.31 -8.74
C SER A 114 10.75 -2.69 -7.83
N ILE A 115 10.63 -1.36 -7.82
CA ILE A 115 9.56 -0.65 -7.08
C ILE A 115 8.18 -1.00 -7.65
N LEU A 116 8.01 -1.00 -8.97
CA LEU A 116 6.73 -1.39 -9.59
C LEU A 116 6.35 -2.83 -9.23
N LYS A 117 7.32 -3.75 -9.31
CA LYS A 117 7.10 -5.16 -8.95
C LYS A 117 6.79 -5.35 -7.46
N LEU A 118 7.39 -4.55 -6.58
CA LEU A 118 7.05 -4.54 -5.16
C LEU A 118 5.58 -4.15 -4.96
N LEU A 119 5.12 -3.12 -5.65
CA LEU A 119 3.74 -2.67 -5.59
C LEU A 119 2.77 -3.71 -6.19
N ASP A 120 3.15 -4.43 -7.26
CA ASP A 120 2.37 -5.55 -7.81
C ASP A 120 2.15 -6.68 -6.78
N TYR A 121 3.16 -7.00 -5.96
CA TYR A 121 2.98 -7.98 -4.89
C TYR A 121 2.04 -7.48 -3.80
N MET A 122 2.08 -6.18 -3.48
CA MET A 122 1.13 -5.57 -2.55
C MET A 122 -0.32 -5.69 -3.06
N VAL A 123 -0.53 -5.54 -4.38
CA VAL A 123 -1.83 -5.81 -5.02
C VAL A 123 -2.25 -7.26 -4.78
N SER A 124 -1.35 -8.20 -5.05
CA SER A 124 -1.62 -9.63 -4.88
C SER A 124 -2.01 -10.00 -3.44
N PHE A 125 -1.31 -9.44 -2.44
CA PHE A 125 -1.68 -9.58 -1.03
C PHE A 125 -3.07 -8.99 -0.73
N THR A 126 -3.38 -7.83 -1.29
CA THR A 126 -4.68 -7.17 -1.08
C THR A 126 -5.81 -7.99 -1.67
N GLU A 127 -5.68 -8.44 -2.91
CA GLU A 127 -6.69 -9.27 -3.57
C GLU A 127 -6.94 -10.57 -2.80
N MET A 128 -5.87 -11.24 -2.34
CA MET A 128 -5.98 -12.44 -1.52
C MET A 128 -6.84 -12.19 -0.27
N MET A 129 -6.66 -11.05 0.37
CA MET A 129 -7.41 -10.72 1.57
C MET A 129 -8.82 -10.20 1.30
N VAL A 130 -9.04 -9.47 0.19
CA VAL A 130 -10.37 -9.08 -0.28
C VAL A 130 -11.22 -10.32 -0.57
N ASP A 131 -10.63 -11.32 -1.21
CA ASP A 131 -11.32 -12.59 -1.48
C ASP A 131 -11.69 -13.32 -0.19
N TYR A 132 -10.81 -13.29 0.82
CA TYR A 132 -11.11 -13.79 2.16
C TYR A 132 -12.26 -13.02 2.84
N GLU A 133 -12.25 -11.68 2.80
CA GLU A 133 -13.28 -10.85 3.42
C GLU A 133 -14.65 -11.04 2.77
N ASN A 134 -14.67 -11.26 1.44
CA ASN A 134 -15.88 -11.51 0.66
C ASN A 134 -16.46 -12.91 0.87
N MET A 135 -15.79 -13.81 1.60
CA MET A 135 -16.37 -15.10 1.98
C MET A 135 -17.54 -14.89 2.97
N PRO A 136 -18.58 -15.74 2.93
CA PRO A 136 -19.66 -15.71 3.92
C PRO A 136 -19.13 -15.83 5.34
N ASP A 137 -19.65 -15.03 6.27
CA ASP A 137 -19.17 -14.99 7.67
C ASP A 137 -19.37 -16.31 8.41
N ASP A 138 -20.38 -17.10 8.03
CA ASP A 138 -20.68 -18.43 8.56
C ASP A 138 -19.92 -19.56 7.84
N SER A 139 -19.07 -19.22 6.86
CA SER A 139 -18.28 -20.19 6.12
C SER A 139 -17.24 -20.85 7.01
N LYS A 140 -17.29 -22.19 7.08
CA LYS A 140 -16.23 -23.01 7.70
C LYS A 140 -14.86 -22.70 7.09
N GLN A 141 -14.81 -22.41 5.80
CA GLN A 141 -13.57 -22.07 5.10
C GLN A 141 -13.00 -20.74 5.60
N LYS A 142 -13.83 -19.71 5.75
CA LYS A 142 -13.41 -18.41 6.30
C LYS A 142 -12.85 -18.58 7.71
N ALA A 143 -13.53 -19.36 8.56
CA ALA A 143 -13.07 -19.66 9.91
C ALA A 143 -11.71 -20.41 9.94
N ILE A 144 -11.51 -21.38 9.05
CA ILE A 144 -10.26 -22.14 8.92
C ILE A 144 -9.10 -21.22 8.49
N LEU A 145 -9.30 -20.42 7.43
CA LEU A 145 -8.29 -19.49 6.93
C LEU A 145 -7.94 -18.43 7.98
N LYS A 146 -8.94 -17.88 8.67
CA LYS A 146 -8.76 -16.94 9.78
C LYS A 146 -7.88 -17.53 10.87
N THR A 147 -8.22 -18.73 11.32
CA THR A 147 -7.48 -19.40 12.41
C THR A 147 -6.03 -19.64 12.02
N ALA A 148 -5.78 -20.12 10.80
CA ALA A 148 -4.42 -20.35 10.32
C ALA A 148 -3.62 -19.03 10.23
N LEU A 149 -4.21 -17.94 9.75
CA LEU A 149 -3.55 -16.64 9.71
C LEU A 149 -3.25 -16.11 11.12
N GLU A 150 -4.22 -16.16 12.02
CA GLU A 150 -4.09 -15.69 13.40
C GLU A 150 -3.02 -16.48 14.18
N ASN A 151 -3.02 -17.80 14.07
CA ASN A 151 -2.01 -18.68 14.68
C ASN A 151 -0.59 -18.36 14.21
N ASN A 152 -0.45 -17.86 12.99
CA ASN A 152 0.84 -17.59 12.37
C ASN A 152 1.24 -16.10 12.39
N GLY A 153 0.59 -15.31 13.25
CA GLY A 153 1.04 -13.95 13.59
C GLY A 153 0.37 -12.83 12.83
N TYR A 154 -0.74 -13.10 12.11
CA TYR A 154 -1.47 -12.09 11.37
C TYR A 154 -1.93 -10.91 12.25
N ASN A 155 -2.44 -11.15 13.46
CA ASN A 155 -2.90 -10.06 14.34
C ASN A 155 -1.76 -9.09 14.73
N LYS A 156 -0.54 -9.61 14.89
CA LYS A 156 0.63 -8.76 15.14
C LYS A 156 1.04 -8.00 13.89
N LEU A 157 1.04 -8.68 12.73
CA LEU A 157 1.30 -8.03 11.44
C LEU A 157 0.31 -6.89 11.19
N GLU A 158 -0.98 -7.11 11.47
CA GLU A 158 -2.05 -6.13 11.33
C GLU A 158 -1.78 -4.91 12.20
N LYS A 159 -1.56 -5.11 13.51
CA LYS A 159 -1.26 -4.02 14.42
C LYS A 159 0.00 -3.24 14.05
N ASP A 160 1.09 -3.94 13.74
CA ASP A 160 2.36 -3.29 13.37
C ASP A 160 2.22 -2.49 12.06
N TYR A 161 1.36 -2.93 11.14
CA TYR A 161 1.04 -2.22 9.90
C TYR A 161 0.25 -0.94 10.17
N GLU A 162 -0.79 -1.00 11.02
CA GLU A 162 -1.55 0.18 11.44
C GLU A 162 -0.65 1.23 12.09
N GLU A 163 0.25 0.82 12.98
CA GLU A 163 1.23 1.71 13.62
C GLU A 163 2.15 2.40 12.58
N LYS A 164 2.61 1.65 11.57
CA LYS A 164 3.39 2.19 10.45
C LYS A 164 2.57 3.17 9.61
N GLY A 165 1.29 2.90 9.39
CA GLY A 165 0.42 3.80 8.65
C GLY A 165 0.16 5.12 9.38
N VAL A 166 -0.03 5.05 10.70
CA VAL A 166 -0.10 6.25 11.55
C VAL A 166 1.20 7.04 11.50
N GLN A 167 2.35 6.37 11.46
CA GLN A 167 3.65 7.03 11.33
C GLN A 167 3.80 7.72 9.97
N LEU A 168 3.45 7.06 8.86
CA LEU A 168 3.44 7.67 7.51
C LEU A 168 2.60 8.96 7.51
N ALA A 169 1.40 8.93 8.08
CA ALA A 169 0.53 10.09 8.10
C ALA A 169 1.13 11.27 8.88
N LYS A 170 1.88 10.99 9.96
CA LYS A 170 2.59 12.01 10.75
C LYS A 170 3.79 12.57 10.00
N ASP A 171 4.57 11.71 9.35
CA ASP A 171 5.74 12.13 8.59
C ASP A 171 5.32 12.97 7.38
N PHE A 172 4.26 12.56 6.69
CA PHE A 172 3.62 13.34 5.64
C PHE A 172 3.13 14.73 6.13
N ASP A 173 2.44 14.80 7.28
CA ASP A 173 1.97 16.07 7.86
C ASP A 173 3.13 17.04 8.11
N GLN A 174 4.27 16.52 8.59
CA GLN A 174 5.47 17.31 8.83
C GLN A 174 6.10 17.80 7.52
N GLU A 175 6.27 16.92 6.53
CA GLU A 175 6.84 17.29 5.23
C GLU A 175 5.94 18.25 4.45
N PHE A 176 4.63 18.03 4.48
CA PHE A 176 3.66 18.95 3.88
C PHE A 176 3.70 20.32 4.57
N GLY A 177 3.79 20.34 5.90
CA GLY A 177 3.97 21.59 6.66
C GLY A 177 5.23 22.36 6.26
N LYS A 178 6.36 21.67 6.06
CA LYS A 178 7.60 22.27 5.55
C LYS A 178 7.40 22.86 4.16
N TYR A 179 6.81 22.09 3.24
CA TYR A 179 6.48 22.54 1.89
C TYR A 179 5.64 23.83 1.91
N VAL A 180 4.52 23.86 2.63
CA VAL A 180 3.63 25.03 2.71
C VAL A 180 4.33 26.25 3.35
N SER A 181 5.20 26.03 4.33
CA SER A 181 5.95 27.10 4.98
C SER A 181 6.97 27.79 4.05
N GLY A 182 7.45 27.06 3.02
CA GLY A 182 8.34 27.57 2.00
C GLY A 182 7.66 28.40 0.91
N LEU A 183 6.33 28.29 0.75
CA LEU A 183 5.60 28.97 -0.31
C LEU A 183 5.43 30.47 -0.06
N THR A 184 5.73 31.26 -1.09
CA THR A 184 5.38 32.68 -1.17
C THR A 184 3.86 32.88 -1.31
N PRO A 185 3.33 34.10 -1.08
CA PRO A 185 1.91 34.38 -1.30
C PRO A 185 1.42 34.10 -2.73
N ALA A 186 2.26 34.30 -3.74
CA ALA A 186 1.91 34.03 -5.13
C ALA A 186 1.81 32.51 -5.38
N GLU A 187 2.80 31.74 -4.93
CA GLU A 187 2.81 30.28 -5.07
C GLU A 187 1.65 29.62 -4.31
N LYS A 188 1.20 30.19 -3.18
CA LYS A 188 0.00 29.70 -2.48
C LYS A 188 -1.29 29.85 -3.30
N VAL A 189 -1.35 30.86 -4.17
CA VAL A 189 -2.48 31.00 -5.11
C VAL A 189 -2.40 29.91 -6.17
N ASP A 190 -1.21 29.63 -6.69
CA ASP A 190 -0.99 28.59 -7.69
C ASP A 190 -1.25 27.18 -7.13
N GLU A 191 -0.95 26.96 -5.84
CA GLU A 191 -1.12 25.69 -5.13
C GLU A 191 -2.48 25.57 -4.41
N ALA A 192 -3.44 26.46 -4.69
CA ALA A 192 -4.72 26.52 -3.96
C ALA A 192 -5.50 25.19 -3.97
N LYS A 193 -5.40 24.40 -5.04
CA LYS A 193 -6.02 23.07 -5.15
C LYS A 193 -5.40 22.09 -4.15
N LEU A 194 -4.07 22.02 -4.09
CA LEU A 194 -3.34 21.12 -3.20
C LEU A 194 -3.52 21.51 -1.73
N LEU A 195 -3.47 22.81 -1.42
CA LEU A 195 -3.71 23.32 -0.07
C LEU A 195 -5.13 23.00 0.40
N LYS A 196 -6.14 23.19 -0.46
CA LYS A 196 -7.52 22.85 -0.12
C LYS A 196 -7.69 21.35 0.12
N TRP A 197 -7.12 20.50 -0.73
CA TRP A 197 -7.16 19.05 -0.50
C TRP A 197 -6.54 18.69 0.85
N TYR A 198 -5.42 19.32 1.22
CA TYR A 198 -4.77 19.04 2.49
C TYR A 198 -5.63 19.44 3.69
N ASP A 199 -6.29 20.60 3.63
CA ASP A 199 -7.27 21.01 4.64
C ASP A 199 -8.42 20.00 4.75
N ASP A 200 -8.95 19.53 3.61
CA ASP A 200 -10.00 18.52 3.53
C ASP A 200 -9.56 17.13 4.03
N TYR A 201 -8.27 16.79 3.88
CA TYR A 201 -7.63 15.58 4.42
C TYR A 201 -7.44 15.69 5.94
N LYS A 202 -6.97 16.83 6.43
CA LYS A 202 -6.78 17.08 7.87
C LYS A 202 -8.10 17.08 8.64
N ALA A 203 -9.14 17.66 8.05
CA ALA A 203 -10.47 17.74 8.63
C ALA A 203 -11.21 16.39 8.66
N GLU A 204 -10.78 15.40 7.88
CA GLU A 204 -11.41 14.08 7.89
C GLU A 204 -11.12 13.35 9.21
N THR A 205 -12.20 12.88 9.83
CA THR A 205 -12.20 12.19 11.13
C THR A 205 -12.47 10.69 10.99
N ASP A 206 -13.11 10.28 9.90
CA ASP A 206 -13.27 8.86 9.56
C ASP A 206 -11.95 8.34 9.00
N GLU A 207 -11.30 7.43 9.72
CA GLU A 207 -9.98 6.92 9.35
C GLU A 207 -9.97 6.30 7.96
N ASN A 208 -11.04 5.57 7.60
CA ASN A 208 -11.14 4.92 6.28
C ASN A 208 -11.20 5.96 5.16
N LYS A 209 -12.07 6.96 5.29
CA LYS A 209 -12.15 8.06 4.32
C LYS A 209 -10.90 8.92 4.29
N LYS A 210 -10.21 9.04 5.43
CA LYS A 210 -8.97 9.78 5.53
C LYS A 210 -7.86 9.11 4.73
N PHE A 211 -7.81 7.79 4.75
CA PHE A 211 -6.90 7.02 3.91
C PHE A 211 -7.28 7.12 2.43
N ASP A 212 -8.56 7.00 2.07
CA ASP A 212 -9.00 7.20 0.67
C ASP A 212 -8.54 8.58 0.15
N LYS A 213 -8.75 9.65 0.95
CA LYS A 213 -8.28 11.01 0.64
C LYS A 213 -6.76 11.11 0.55
N PHE A 214 -6.01 10.40 1.39
CA PHE A 214 -4.55 10.37 1.31
C PHE A 214 -4.08 9.79 -0.03
N GLY A 215 -4.77 8.76 -0.52
CA GLY A 215 -4.52 8.19 -1.85
C GLY A 215 -4.58 9.22 -2.98
N ASP A 216 -5.52 10.15 -2.91
CA ASP A 216 -5.69 11.20 -3.92
C ASP A 216 -4.50 12.18 -4.01
N PHE A 217 -3.58 12.19 -3.02
CA PHE A 217 -2.44 13.10 -2.96
C PHE A 217 -1.71 13.25 -4.30
N PHE A 218 -1.42 12.14 -4.98
CA PHE A 218 -0.68 12.13 -6.24
C PHE A 218 -1.45 12.77 -7.41
N ASP A 219 -2.78 12.79 -7.36
CA ASP A 219 -3.64 13.48 -8.34
C ASP A 219 -3.84 14.97 -8.01
N GLN A 220 -3.56 15.36 -6.76
CA GLN A 220 -3.66 16.75 -6.32
C GLN A 220 -2.35 17.51 -6.51
N ILE A 221 -1.21 16.80 -6.43
CA ILE A 221 0.11 17.40 -6.58
C ILE A 221 0.55 17.58 -8.04
N SER A 222 -0.16 16.95 -8.99
CA SER A 222 0.08 17.06 -10.44
C SER A 222 -0.32 18.39 -11.06
#